data_AF-A0A2W6C9N3-F1
#
_entry.id   AF-A0A2W6C9N3-F1
#
_cell.length_a   1.000
_cell.length_b   1.000
_cell.length_c   1.000
_cell.angle_alpha   90.00
_cell.angle_beta   90.00
_cell.angle_gamma   90.00
#
_symmetry.space_group_name_H-M   'P 1'
#
loop_
_entity.id
_entity.type
_entity.pdbx_description
1 polymer ?
#
loop_
_entity_poly.entity_id
_entity_poly.type
_entity_poly.pdbx_seq_one_letter_code
_entity_poly.pdbx_strand_id
1 'polypeptide(L)' 'MSSSEGPSPAAHAPAEPGLDAPADPDVHAPATASAHIAAGLAALDAVADLPLADHVDVYQRLHTELQAALAEIEGP' A
#
# COMPACT_ATOMS: atom_id res chain seq x y z
N MET A 1 -43.06 29.68 -37.83
CA MET A 1 -42.57 28.64 -36.91
C MET A 1 -41.08 28.91 -36.73
N SER A 2 -40.71 29.55 -35.61
CA SER A 2 -39.36 30.09 -35.37
C SER A 2 -38.46 29.09 -34.63
N SER A 3 -37.17 29.11 -35.01
CA SER A 3 -36.05 28.31 -34.52
C SER A 3 -35.65 28.57 -33.06
N SER A 4 -35.07 27.56 -32.42
CA SER A 4 -33.99 27.63 -31.41
C SER A 4 -33.32 26.25 -31.40
N GLU A 5 -32.07 26.09 -31.88
CA GLU A 5 -30.80 26.25 -31.13
C GLU A 5 -30.81 25.46 -29.80
N GLY A 6 -29.86 24.59 -29.47
CA GLY A 6 -28.50 24.40 -29.99
C GLY A 6 -27.85 23.08 -29.49
N PRO A 7 -26.51 22.95 -29.59
CA PRO A 7 -25.74 21.70 -29.47
C PRO A 7 -25.25 21.35 -28.03
N SER A 8 -24.84 20.09 -27.82
CA SER A 8 -24.07 19.51 -26.68
C SER A 8 -22.93 20.42 -26.18
N PRO A 9 -22.51 20.43 -24.89
CA PRO A 9 -21.74 19.31 -24.29
C PRO A 9 -21.74 19.21 -22.74
N ALA A 10 -20.95 18.24 -22.23
CA ALA A 10 -20.19 18.26 -20.98
C ALA A 10 -20.83 17.74 -19.66
N ALA A 11 -20.09 16.78 -19.10
CA ALA A 11 -19.69 16.72 -17.69
C ALA A 11 -20.80 16.62 -16.63
N HIS A 12 -21.10 15.39 -16.23
CA HIS A 12 -21.58 15.12 -14.88
C HIS A 12 -20.55 14.27 -14.14
N ALA A 13 -19.47 14.93 -13.72
CA ALA A 13 -18.72 14.50 -12.56
C ALA A 13 -18.83 15.61 -11.52
N PRO A 14 -19.62 15.44 -10.46
CA PRO A 14 -19.33 16.04 -9.17
C PRO A 14 -18.47 15.04 -8.39
N ALA A 15 -17.21 15.44 -8.22
CA ALA A 15 -16.32 14.87 -7.23
C ALA A 15 -16.83 15.17 -5.80
N GLU A 16 -16.24 14.45 -4.84
CA GLU A 16 -16.13 14.77 -3.40
C GLU A 16 -17.26 14.18 -2.51
N PRO A 17 -16.96 13.69 -1.28
CA PRO A 17 -16.01 14.25 -0.32
C PRO A 17 -14.86 13.32 0.08
N GLY A 18 -13.77 13.98 0.45
CA GLY A 18 -12.48 13.42 0.84
C GLY A 18 -12.57 12.08 1.53
N LEU A 19 -11.84 11.10 0.99
CA LEU A 19 -11.07 10.24 1.87
C LEU A 19 -10.26 11.20 2.74
N ASP A 20 -10.68 11.32 3.99
CA ASP A 20 -9.81 11.56 5.12
C ASP A 20 -8.79 10.42 5.07
N ALA A 21 -7.83 10.51 4.15
CA ALA A 21 -6.61 9.75 4.24
C ALA A 21 -6.04 10.21 5.57
N PRO A 22 -5.93 9.33 6.59
CA PRO A 22 -5.30 9.72 7.84
C PRO A 22 -4.00 10.37 7.43
N ALA A 23 -3.80 11.62 7.87
CA ALA A 23 -2.58 12.36 7.61
C ALA A 23 -1.45 11.38 7.87
N ASP A 24 -0.75 10.99 6.79
CA ASP A 24 0.34 10.03 6.83
C ASP A 24 1.20 10.53 7.96
N PRO A 25 1.26 9.83 9.11
CA PRO A 25 2.13 10.30 10.15
C PRO A 25 3.48 10.05 9.50
N ASP A 26 4.09 11.14 9.02
CA ASP A 26 5.47 11.25 8.58
C ASP A 26 6.35 11.06 9.84
N VAL A 27 6.10 9.95 10.53
CA VAL A 27 7.06 9.20 11.31
C VAL A 27 8.01 8.79 10.22
N HIS A 28 9.07 9.56 10.05
CA HIS A 28 10.26 9.12 9.36
C HIS A 28 10.72 7.84 10.07
N ALA A 29 10.12 6.71 9.70
CA ALA A 29 10.54 5.39 10.07
C ALA A 29 12.03 5.33 9.77
N PRO A 30 12.85 4.85 10.71
CA PRO A 30 14.29 4.77 10.50
C PRO A 30 14.53 4.10 9.14
N ALA A 31 15.36 4.72 8.28
CA ALA A 31 15.55 4.28 6.90
C ALA A 31 15.92 2.78 6.79
N THR A 32 16.55 2.24 7.84
CA THR A 32 16.86 0.83 8.01
C THR A 32 15.60 -0.04 8.15
N ALA A 33 14.61 0.34 8.96
CA ALA A 33 13.36 -0.40 9.11
C ALA A 33 12.54 -0.39 7.81
N SER A 34 12.48 0.76 7.13
CA SER A 34 11.84 0.87 5.81
C SER A 34 12.50 -0.01 4.76
N ALA A 35 13.84 -0.10 4.75
CA ALA A 35 14.59 -0.99 3.87
C ALA A 35 14.33 -2.48 4.19
N HIS A 36 14.26 -2.85 5.47
CA HIS A 36 13.92 -4.22 5.87
C HIS A 36 12.49 -4.61 5.48
N ILE A 37 11.52 -3.69 5.63
CA ILE A 37 10.14 -3.93 5.19
C ILE A 37 10.09 -4.14 3.67
N ALA A 38 10.75 -3.28 2.89
CA ALA A 38 10.80 -3.43 1.43
C ALA A 38 11.44 -4.76 1.00
N ALA A 39 12.53 -5.18 1.66
CA ALA A 39 13.16 -6.47 1.40
C ALA A 39 12.24 -7.66 1.75
N GLY A 40 11.52 -7.58 2.87
CA GLY A 40 10.55 -8.60 3.27
C GLY A 40 9.38 -8.72 2.29
N LEU A 41 8.87 -7.61 1.75
CA LEU A 41 7.84 -7.62 0.71
C LEU A 41 8.32 -8.28 -0.59
N ALA A 42 9.51 -7.94 -1.05
CA ALA A 42 10.09 -8.58 -2.24
C ALA A 42 10.32 -10.08 -2.03
N ALA A 43 10.68 -10.49 -0.81
CA ALA A 43 10.82 -11.90 -0.47
C ALA A 43 9.46 -12.63 -0.46
N LEU A 44 8.39 -11.98 0.03
CA LEU A 44 7.03 -12.52 -0.01
C LEU A 44 6.55 -12.77 -1.45
N ASP A 45 6.83 -11.84 -2.37
CA ASP A 45 6.50 -12.02 -3.78
C ASP A 45 7.20 -13.25 -4.38
N ALA A 46 8.43 -13.54 -3.97
CA ALA A 46 9.18 -14.71 -4.41
C ALA A 46 8.70 -16.04 -3.81
N VAL A 47 7.91 -16.03 -2.72
CA VAL A 47 7.41 -17.27 -2.08
C VAL A 47 6.47 -18.02 -3.01
N ALA A 48 5.72 -17.32 -3.87
CA ALA A 48 4.79 -17.94 -4.81
C ALA A 48 5.49 -18.94 -5.76
N ASP A 49 6.78 -18.74 -6.03
CA ASP A 49 7.58 -19.60 -6.91
C ASP A 49 8.24 -20.78 -6.17
N LEU A 50 8.17 -20.83 -4.84
CA LEU A 50 8.74 -21.91 -4.04
C LEU A 50 7.80 -23.14 -3.96
N PRO A 51 8.34 -24.34 -3.71
CA PRO A 51 7.54 -25.50 -3.34
C PRO A 51 6.71 -25.23 -2.07
N LEU A 52 5.47 -25.72 -2.06
CA LEU A 52 4.55 -25.52 -0.92
C LEU A 52 5.12 -26.00 0.42
N ALA A 53 5.98 -27.03 0.41
CA ALA A 53 6.63 -27.54 1.61
C ALA A 53 7.50 -26.47 2.31
N ASP A 54 8.07 -25.54 1.54
CA ASP A 54 8.96 -24.49 2.05
C ASP A 54 8.21 -23.22 2.45
N HIS A 55 6.94 -23.08 2.05
CA HIS A 55 6.15 -21.87 2.30
C HIS A 55 6.02 -21.57 3.78
N VAL A 56 5.70 -22.58 4.59
CA VAL A 56 5.44 -22.38 6.03
C VAL A 56 6.67 -21.79 6.74
N ASP A 57 7.85 -22.36 6.50
CA ASP A 57 9.08 -21.91 7.14
C ASP A 57 9.48 -20.50 6.67
N VAL A 58 9.33 -20.24 5.35
CA VAL A 58 9.66 -18.93 4.78
C VAL A 58 8.68 -17.85 5.27
N TYR A 59 7.38 -18.13 5.31
CA TYR A 59 6.37 -17.19 5.82
C TYR A 59 6.59 -16.90 7.30
N GLN A 60 6.85 -17.91 8.15
CA GLN A 60 7.09 -17.69 9.58
C GLN A 60 8.31 -16.82 9.83
N ARG A 61 9.38 -17.04 9.07
CA ARG A 61 10.59 -16.24 9.14
C ARG A 61 10.32 -14.80 8.72
N LEU A 62 9.74 -14.59 7.53
CA LEU A 62 9.44 -13.25 7.01
C LEU A 62 8.47 -12.49 7.92
N HIS A 63 7.48 -13.16 8.47
CA HIS A 63 6.55 -12.58 9.44
C HIS A 63 7.29 -12.06 10.68
N THR A 64 8.21 -12.85 11.23
CA THR A 64 9.00 -12.46 12.41
C THR A 64 9.91 -11.26 12.10
N GLU A 65 10.60 -11.29 10.96
CA GLU A 65 11.49 -10.21 10.53
C GLU A 65 10.72 -8.89 10.27
N LEU A 66 9.55 -8.97 9.63
CA LEU A 66 8.69 -7.82 9.40
C LEU A 66 8.09 -7.26 10.69
N GLN A 67 7.65 -8.12 11.61
CA GLN A 67 7.16 -7.65 12.92
C GLN A 67 8.25 -6.95 13.72
N ALA A 68 9.48 -7.45 13.68
CA ALA A 68 10.61 -6.78 14.34
C ALA A 68 10.88 -5.41 13.71
N ALA A 69 10.90 -5.32 12.38
CA ALA A 69 11.09 -4.06 11.67
C ALA A 69 9.96 -3.04 11.96
N LEU A 70 8.71 -3.50 12.11
CA LEU A 70 7.58 -2.64 12.49
C LEU A 70 7.68 -2.15 13.93
N ALA A 71 8.09 -3.01 14.87
CA ALA A 71 8.29 -2.63 16.26
C ALA A 71 9.39 -1.55 16.43
N GLU A 72 10.42 -1.56 15.57
CA GLU A 72 11.43 -0.49 15.53
C GLU A 72 10.86 0.87 15.11
N ILE A 73 9.77 0.89 14.35
CA ILE A 73 9.08 2.11 13.90
C ILE A 73 8.10 2.61 14.95
N GLU A 74 7.36 1.71 15.61
CA GLU A 74 6.42 2.08 16.70
C GLU A 74 7.14 2.67 17.92
N GLY A 75 8.42 2.35 18.11
CA GLY A 75 9.23 2.82 19.24
C GLY A 75 8.94 2.06 20.54
N PRO A 76 9.84 2.14 21.54
CA PRO A 76 9.67 1.49 22.84
C PRO A 76 8.61 2.14 23.73
#